data_AF-A0A6A3L564-F1
#
_entry.id   AF-A0A6A3L564-F1
#
_cell.length_a   1.000
_cell.length_b   1.000
_cell.length_c   1.000
_cell.angle_alpha   90.00
_cell.angle_beta   90.00
_cell.angle_gamma   90.00
#
_symmetry.space_group_name_H-M   'P 1'
#
loop_
_entity.id
_entity.type
_entity.pdbx_description
1 polymer ?
#
loop_
_entity_poly.entity_id
_entity_poly.type
_entity_poly.pdbx_seq_one_letter_code
_entity_poly.pdbx_strand_id
1 'polypeptide(L)'
;MAKKLELLVLSGLLGAPCATILANCAAAPSLFAVHPAANAVAFLLCFPLGIYVMLERKSVADFRTRVLLYKLHMFSQVLAMLLLSAGGAAAYMTKNAYGKEHFTSTHSWLAGVTATLSTLNLLGGLATTFGGKKTSWQWKNPGHRIGGTLAFLGGGCSVVLGVYSGGWGISQLGEDLQFKVAGSVAAAYSLLFLKIVTSSGASAPAKKSD
;
A
#
# COMPACT_ATOMS: atom_id res chain seq x y z
N MET A 1 -22.23 -8.29 10.90
CA MET A 1 -21.87 -7.11 11.73
C MET A 1 -20.35 -6.95 11.84
N ALA A 2 -19.62 -7.99 12.27
CA ALA A 2 -18.15 -7.96 12.42
C ALA A 2 -17.36 -7.45 11.20
N LYS A 3 -17.63 -7.95 9.98
CA LYS A 3 -16.92 -7.50 8.77
C LYS A 3 -17.11 -6.01 8.45
N LYS A 4 -18.31 -5.46 8.70
CA LYS A 4 -18.61 -4.04 8.46
C LYS A 4 -17.87 -3.16 9.47
N LEU A 5 -17.83 -3.59 10.74
CA LEU A 5 -17.07 -2.91 11.78
C LEU A 5 -15.56 -2.96 11.50
N GLU A 6 -15.03 -4.11 11.09
CA GLU A 6 -13.62 -4.27 10.72
C GLU A 6 -13.22 -3.32 9.59
N LEU A 7 -14.02 -3.28 8.51
CA LEU A 7 -13.78 -2.36 7.40
C LEU A 7 -13.82 -0.90 7.87
N LEU A 8 -14.80 -0.54 8.69
CA LEU A 8 -14.93 0.83 9.23
C LEU A 8 -13.71 1.22 10.08
N VAL A 9 -13.23 0.31 10.93
CA VAL A 9 -12.03 0.53 11.76
C VAL A 9 -10.79 0.69 10.87
N LEU A 10 -10.58 -0.20 9.90
CA LEU A 10 -9.44 -0.11 8.98
C LEU A 10 -9.52 1.17 8.14
N SER A 11 -10.69 1.53 7.64
CA SER A 11 -10.91 2.78 6.91
C SER A 11 -10.60 4.01 7.76
N GLY A 12 -10.96 4.01 9.04
CA GLY A 12 -10.59 5.10 9.96
C GLY A 12 -9.07 5.16 10.19
N LEU A 13 -8.46 4.03 10.56
CA LEU A 13 -7.04 3.96 10.89
C LEU A 13 -6.10 4.24 9.70
N LEU A 14 -6.56 4.02 8.48
CA LEU A 14 -5.81 4.33 7.25
C LEU A 14 -6.20 5.67 6.64
N GLY A 15 -7.49 5.98 6.62
CA GLY A 15 -8.04 7.19 6.02
C GLY A 15 -7.69 8.45 6.78
N ALA A 16 -7.74 8.43 8.12
CA ALA A 16 -7.38 9.57 8.95
C ALA A 16 -5.92 10.03 8.73
N PRO A 17 -4.89 9.17 8.87
CA PRO A 17 -3.52 9.60 8.61
C PRO A 17 -3.30 10.01 7.15
N CYS A 18 -3.97 9.37 6.19
CA CYS A 18 -3.91 9.78 4.78
C CYS A 18 -4.46 11.20 4.58
N ALA A 19 -5.63 11.49 5.12
CA ALA A 19 -6.26 12.80 5.04
C ALA A 19 -5.41 13.87 5.73
N THR A 20 -4.86 13.58 6.91
CA THR A 20 -3.96 14.48 7.64
C THR A 20 -2.72 14.82 6.82
N ILE A 21 -2.05 13.82 6.23
CA ILE A 21 -0.86 14.07 5.38
C ILE A 21 -1.24 14.92 4.16
N LEU A 22 -2.33 14.55 3.47
CA LEU A 22 -2.79 15.29 2.29
C LEU A 22 -3.16 16.74 2.61
N ALA A 23 -3.85 16.99 3.71
CA ALA A 23 -4.24 18.33 4.13
C ALA A 23 -3.01 19.21 4.39
N ASN A 24 -2.00 18.67 5.06
CA ASN A 24 -0.75 19.41 5.32
C ASN A 24 0.08 19.64 4.04
N CYS A 25 0.13 18.65 3.13
CA CYS A 25 0.75 18.83 1.82
C CYS A 25 0.05 19.92 0.99
N ALA A 26 -1.29 20.00 1.08
CA ALA A 26 -2.07 21.02 0.38
C ALA A 26 -1.92 22.41 1.01
N ALA A 27 -1.78 22.50 2.33
CA ALA A 27 -1.55 23.75 3.05
C ALA A 27 -0.14 24.31 2.82
N ALA A 28 0.86 23.45 2.61
CA ALA A 28 2.24 23.82 2.33
C ALA A 28 2.74 23.20 1.00
N PRO A 29 2.21 23.66 -0.15
CA PRO A 29 2.49 23.05 -1.44
C PRO A 29 3.96 23.26 -1.83
N SER A 30 4.60 22.18 -2.27
CA SER A 30 5.93 22.19 -2.84
C SER A 30 6.10 20.96 -3.71
N LEU A 31 7.14 20.93 -4.57
CA LEU A 31 7.49 19.72 -5.30
C LEU A 31 7.71 18.55 -4.32
N PHE A 32 8.36 18.81 -3.18
CA PHE A 32 8.56 17.78 -2.17
C PHE A 32 7.24 17.30 -1.55
N ALA A 33 6.24 18.17 -1.34
CA ALA A 33 4.95 17.79 -0.75
C ALA A 33 4.19 16.73 -1.58
N VAL A 34 4.48 16.62 -2.88
CA VAL A 34 3.97 15.53 -3.73
C VAL A 34 4.46 14.16 -3.23
N HIS A 35 5.66 14.06 -2.65
CA HIS A 35 6.21 12.82 -2.13
C HIS A 35 5.36 12.21 -0.99
N PRO A 36 5.19 12.86 0.17
CA PRO A 36 4.35 12.33 1.24
C PRO A 36 2.87 12.25 0.81
N ALA A 37 2.36 13.17 -0.02
CA ALA A 37 0.98 13.10 -0.51
C ALA A 37 0.71 11.84 -1.35
N ALA A 38 1.50 11.61 -2.39
CA ALA A 38 1.32 10.46 -3.28
C ALA A 38 1.57 9.13 -2.54
N ASN A 39 2.59 9.08 -1.68
CA ASN A 39 2.89 7.90 -0.90
C ASN A 39 1.85 7.61 0.19
N ALA A 40 1.20 8.63 0.76
CA ALA A 40 0.07 8.43 1.66
C ALA A 40 -1.08 7.74 0.95
N VAL A 41 -1.47 8.20 -0.25
CA VAL A 41 -2.53 7.54 -1.02
C VAL A 41 -2.12 6.12 -1.42
N ALA A 42 -0.89 5.93 -1.89
CA ALA A 42 -0.38 4.63 -2.30
C ALA A 42 -0.40 3.62 -1.15
N PHE A 43 0.26 3.93 -0.03
CA PHE A 43 0.47 3.01 1.07
C PHE A 43 -0.68 2.97 2.07
N LEU A 44 -1.44 4.04 2.25
CA LEU A 44 -2.55 4.03 3.21
C LEU A 44 -3.88 3.62 2.58
N LEU A 45 -4.07 3.81 1.26
CA LEU A 45 -5.33 3.46 0.61
C LEU A 45 -5.15 2.31 -0.39
N CYS A 46 -4.30 2.47 -1.40
CA CYS A 46 -4.26 1.57 -2.55
C CYS A 46 -3.68 0.18 -2.23
N PHE A 47 -2.52 0.12 -1.56
CA PHE A 47 -1.90 -1.14 -1.14
C PHE A 47 -2.79 -1.93 -0.15
N PRO A 48 -3.29 -1.32 0.96
CA PRO A 48 -4.17 -2.00 1.91
C PRO A 48 -5.48 -2.45 1.27
N LEU A 49 -6.10 -1.64 0.41
CA LEU A 49 -7.30 -2.03 -0.34
C LEU A 49 -7.03 -3.30 -1.16
N GLY A 50 -5.91 -3.32 -1.89
CA GLY A 50 -5.53 -4.48 -2.70
C GLY A 50 -5.33 -5.75 -1.89
N ILE A 51 -4.77 -5.65 -0.68
CA ILE A 51 -4.67 -6.79 0.25
C ILE A 51 -6.06 -7.19 0.76
N TYR A 52 -6.85 -6.22 1.22
CA TYR A 52 -8.17 -6.45 1.80
C TYR A 52 -9.11 -7.19 0.84
N VAL A 53 -9.17 -6.78 -0.44
CA VAL A 53 -10.03 -7.42 -1.43
C VAL A 53 -9.61 -8.87 -1.72
N MET A 54 -8.31 -9.18 -1.61
CA MET A 54 -7.81 -10.55 -1.74
C MET A 54 -8.11 -11.43 -0.52
N LEU A 55 -8.22 -10.82 0.67
CA LEU A 55 -8.71 -11.50 1.87
C LEU A 55 -10.21 -11.78 1.76
N GLU A 56 -11.01 -10.79 1.36
CA GLU A 56 -12.46 -10.99 1.18
C GLU A 56 -12.78 -12.04 0.11
N ARG A 57 -12.01 -12.06 -0.97
CA ARG A 57 -12.11 -13.06 -2.04
C ARG A 57 -12.04 -14.50 -1.53
N LYS A 58 -11.35 -14.78 -0.42
CA LYS A 58 -11.29 -16.14 0.17
C LYS A 58 -12.66 -16.63 0.65
N SER A 59 -13.54 -15.72 1.05
CA SER A 59 -14.90 -16.01 1.52
C SER A 59 -15.95 -16.05 0.40
N VAL A 60 -15.57 -15.78 -0.84
CA VAL A 60 -16.48 -15.71 -2.00
C VAL A 60 -16.36 -16.97 -2.85
N ALA A 61 -17.48 -17.64 -3.09
CA ALA A 61 -17.58 -18.80 -3.98
C ALA A 61 -17.89 -18.39 -5.44
N ASP A 62 -18.65 -17.32 -5.65
CA ASP A 62 -19.07 -16.85 -6.97
C ASP A 62 -17.88 -16.45 -7.85
N PHE A 63 -17.82 -17.01 -9.06
CA PHE A 63 -16.70 -16.80 -9.98
C PHE A 63 -16.60 -15.35 -10.46
N ARG A 64 -17.72 -14.71 -10.83
CA ARG A 64 -17.72 -13.35 -11.38
C ARG A 64 -17.24 -12.34 -10.34
N THR A 65 -17.73 -12.47 -9.12
CA THR A 65 -17.33 -11.65 -7.98
C THR A 65 -15.85 -11.85 -7.65
N ARG A 66 -15.33 -13.08 -7.68
CA ARG A 66 -13.90 -13.33 -7.48
C ARG A 66 -13.05 -12.62 -8.53
N VAL A 67 -13.44 -12.69 -9.80
CA VAL A 67 -12.73 -11.98 -10.90
C VAL A 67 -12.79 -10.47 -10.70
N LEU A 68 -13.92 -9.91 -10.27
CA LEU A 68 -14.01 -8.48 -9.93
C LEU A 68 -13.02 -8.09 -8.84
N LEU A 69 -12.91 -8.88 -7.77
CA LEU A 69 -11.95 -8.62 -6.69
C LEU A 69 -10.50 -8.69 -7.17
N TYR A 70 -10.16 -9.60 -8.09
CA TYR A 70 -8.83 -9.64 -8.72
C TYR A 70 -8.55 -8.40 -9.56
N LYS A 71 -9.52 -7.93 -10.34
CA LYS A 71 -9.40 -6.68 -11.11
C LYS A 71 -9.22 -5.48 -10.20
N LEU A 72 -9.97 -5.41 -9.10
CA LEU A 72 -9.84 -4.34 -8.11
C LEU A 72 -8.47 -4.37 -7.43
N HIS A 73 -7.96 -5.55 -7.08
CA HIS A 73 -6.58 -5.71 -6.59
C HIS A 73 -5.57 -5.20 -7.62
N MET A 74 -5.63 -5.68 -8.85
CA MET A 74 -4.70 -5.23 -9.90
C MET A 74 -4.76 -3.72 -10.11
N PHE A 75 -5.97 -3.15 -10.23
CA PHE A 75 -6.16 -1.71 -10.38
C PHE A 75 -5.55 -0.93 -9.22
N SER A 76 -5.81 -1.34 -7.98
CA SER A 76 -5.27 -0.65 -6.81
C SER A 76 -3.76 -0.76 -6.73
N GLN A 77 -3.16 -1.91 -7.07
CA GLN A 77 -1.70 -2.07 -7.09
C GLN A 77 -1.03 -1.25 -8.19
N VAL A 78 -1.61 -1.20 -9.39
CA VAL A 78 -1.07 -0.36 -10.49
C VAL A 78 -1.15 1.12 -10.11
N LEU A 79 -2.29 1.58 -9.58
CA LEU A 79 -2.43 2.96 -9.12
C LEU A 79 -1.43 3.28 -8.00
N ALA A 80 -1.25 2.38 -7.03
CA ALA A 80 -0.26 2.54 -5.96
C ALA A 80 1.16 2.71 -6.53
N MET A 81 1.53 1.91 -7.52
CA MET A 81 2.86 2.01 -8.14
C MET A 81 3.05 3.30 -8.93
N LEU A 82 2.03 3.79 -9.64
CA LEU A 82 2.09 5.09 -10.31
C LEU A 82 2.30 6.24 -9.31
N LEU A 83 1.56 6.22 -8.20
CA LEU A 83 1.70 7.20 -7.12
C LEU A 83 3.07 7.11 -6.44
N LEU A 84 3.55 5.88 -6.17
CA LEU A 84 4.88 5.64 -5.61
C LEU A 84 5.99 6.17 -6.53
N SER A 85 5.88 5.96 -7.84
CA SER A 85 6.81 6.52 -8.82
C SER A 85 6.77 8.04 -8.85
N ALA A 86 5.58 8.65 -8.85
CA ALA A 86 5.43 10.10 -8.82
C ALA A 86 6.02 10.71 -7.53
N GLY A 87 5.73 10.10 -6.37
CA GLY A 87 6.29 10.53 -5.09
C GLY A 87 7.81 10.34 -5.02
N GLY A 88 8.32 9.23 -5.54
CA GLY A 88 9.77 8.98 -5.64
C GLY A 88 10.48 9.99 -6.53
N ALA A 89 9.92 10.27 -7.71
CA ALA A 89 10.45 11.27 -8.64
C ALA A 89 10.45 12.67 -8.02
N ALA A 90 9.36 13.06 -7.35
CA ALA A 90 9.27 14.35 -6.66
C ALA A 90 10.36 14.51 -5.58
N ALA A 91 10.60 13.48 -4.76
CA ALA A 91 11.67 13.50 -3.76
C ALA A 91 13.06 13.58 -4.41
N TYR A 92 13.28 12.81 -5.48
CA TYR A 92 14.54 12.80 -6.22
C TYR A 92 14.84 14.17 -6.85
N MET A 93 13.88 14.74 -7.58
CA MET A 93 14.01 16.04 -8.22
C MET A 93 14.22 17.16 -7.20
N THR A 94 13.49 17.12 -6.07
CA THR A 94 13.71 18.07 -4.97
C THR A 94 15.15 17.99 -4.45
N LYS A 95 15.66 16.79 -4.18
CA LYS A 95 17.03 16.62 -3.69
C LYS A 95 18.06 17.16 -4.68
N ASN A 96 17.88 16.89 -5.98
CA ASN A 96 18.75 17.44 -7.02
C ASN A 96 18.71 18.98 -7.04
N ALA A 97 17.52 19.57 -6.99
CA ALA A 97 17.34 21.02 -7.03
C ALA A 97 18.04 21.73 -5.86
N TYR A 98 18.15 21.07 -4.70
CA TYR A 98 18.83 21.61 -3.52
C TYR A 98 20.25 21.05 -3.29
N GLY A 99 20.82 20.32 -4.26
CA GLY A 99 22.17 19.75 -4.13
C GLY A 99 22.33 18.76 -2.96
N LYS A 100 21.27 18.06 -2.57
CA LYS A 100 21.28 17.11 -1.44
C LYS A 100 21.60 15.69 -1.90
N GLU A 101 22.35 14.97 -1.07
CA GLU A 101 22.65 13.56 -1.31
C GLU A 101 21.40 12.66 -1.26
N HIS A 102 21.45 11.58 -2.05
CA HIS A 102 20.39 10.58 -2.16
C HIS A 102 20.67 9.37 -1.27
N PHE A 103 19.60 8.65 -0.89
CA PHE A 103 19.71 7.39 -0.14
C PHE A 103 20.55 7.44 1.15
N THR A 104 20.52 8.57 1.86
CA THR A 104 21.30 8.77 3.10
C THR A 104 20.56 8.39 4.39
N SER A 105 19.28 8.01 4.31
CA SER A 105 18.45 7.71 5.49
C SER A 105 17.94 6.26 5.48
N THR A 106 17.65 5.72 6.67
CA THR A 106 17.01 4.39 6.83
C THR A 106 15.69 4.31 6.08
N HIS A 107 14.89 5.39 6.12
CA HIS A 107 13.66 5.49 5.34
C HIS A 107 13.91 5.30 3.84
N SER A 108 14.88 6.02 3.27
CA SER A 108 15.17 5.93 1.82
C SER A 108 15.69 4.55 1.39
N TRP A 109 16.47 3.88 2.23
CA TRP A 109 16.91 2.50 1.96
C TRP A 109 15.74 1.52 2.01
N LEU A 110 14.94 1.56 3.08
CA LEU A 110 13.77 0.68 3.20
C LEU A 110 12.75 0.93 2.08
N ALA A 111 12.53 2.20 1.73
CA ALA A 111 11.64 2.58 0.64
C ALA A 111 12.16 2.07 -0.72
N GLY A 112 13.47 2.14 -0.97
CA GLY A 112 14.08 1.59 -2.19
C GLY A 112 13.91 0.08 -2.32
N VAL A 113 14.19 -0.66 -1.24
CA VAL A 113 13.99 -2.12 -1.20
C VAL A 113 12.51 -2.47 -1.38
N THR A 114 11.62 -1.78 -0.68
CA THR A 114 10.17 -1.97 -0.77
C THR A 114 9.66 -1.67 -2.17
N ALA A 115 10.09 -0.58 -2.79
CA ALA A 115 9.70 -0.21 -4.16
C ALA A 115 10.18 -1.25 -5.18
N THR A 116 11.40 -1.77 -5.00
CA THR A 116 11.97 -2.80 -5.86
C THR A 116 11.16 -4.09 -5.76
N LEU A 117 10.91 -4.56 -4.54
CA LEU A 117 10.10 -5.75 -4.28
C LEU A 117 8.68 -5.60 -4.82
N SER A 118 8.05 -4.44 -4.59
CA SER A 118 6.71 -4.13 -5.10
C SER A 118 6.66 -4.16 -6.63
N THR A 119 7.68 -3.60 -7.29
CA THR A 119 7.80 -3.58 -8.74
C THR A 119 7.92 -4.99 -9.30
N LEU A 120 8.85 -5.80 -8.78
CA LEU A 120 9.02 -7.18 -9.19
C LEU A 120 7.74 -8.00 -8.97
N ASN A 121 7.08 -7.79 -7.83
CA ASN A 121 5.85 -8.48 -7.49
C ASN A 121 4.68 -8.11 -8.42
N LEU A 122 4.56 -6.82 -8.78
CA LEU A 122 3.58 -6.34 -9.75
C LEU A 122 3.85 -6.91 -11.14
N LEU A 123 5.08 -6.80 -11.64
CA LEU A 123 5.45 -7.31 -12.96
C LEU A 123 5.23 -8.82 -13.06
N GLY A 124 5.63 -9.59 -12.04
CA GLY A 124 5.35 -11.02 -11.98
C GLY A 124 3.84 -11.33 -11.96
N GLY A 125 3.05 -10.53 -11.24
CA GLY A 125 1.58 -10.66 -11.21
C GLY A 125 0.94 -10.36 -12.57
N LEU A 126 1.38 -9.30 -13.25
CA LEU A 126 0.90 -8.93 -14.60
C LEU A 126 1.31 -9.99 -15.63
N ALA A 127 2.56 -10.44 -15.62
CA ALA A 127 3.05 -11.50 -16.49
C ALA A 127 2.26 -12.81 -16.30
N THR A 128 1.98 -13.19 -15.04
CA THR A 128 1.17 -14.40 -14.76
C THR A 128 -0.29 -14.24 -15.22
N THR A 129 -0.82 -13.02 -15.16
CA THR A 129 -2.21 -12.73 -15.54
C THR A 129 -2.41 -12.66 -17.05
N PHE A 130 -1.46 -12.06 -17.78
CA PHE A 130 -1.60 -11.70 -19.20
C PHE A 130 -0.60 -12.38 -20.14
N GLY A 131 0.44 -13.05 -19.64
CA GLY A 131 1.51 -13.62 -20.48
C GLY A 131 1.13 -14.87 -21.27
N GLY A 132 -0.04 -15.47 -21.00
CA GLY A 132 -0.55 -16.62 -21.74
C GLY A 132 -1.50 -16.24 -22.89
N LYS A 133 -1.92 -17.23 -23.69
CA LYS A 133 -2.91 -17.05 -24.77
C LYS A 133 -4.29 -16.56 -24.30
N LYS A 134 -4.62 -16.76 -23.02
CA LYS A 134 -5.86 -16.31 -22.39
C LYS A 134 -5.53 -15.65 -21.06
N THR A 135 -6.29 -14.61 -20.70
CA THR A 135 -6.14 -13.95 -19.39
C THR A 135 -6.49 -14.91 -18.26
N SER A 136 -5.58 -15.03 -17.28
CA SER A 136 -5.76 -15.87 -16.10
C SER A 136 -5.96 -15.00 -14.86
N TRP A 137 -7.19 -14.94 -14.36
CA TRP A 137 -7.52 -14.11 -13.19
C TRP A 137 -7.34 -14.82 -11.84
N GLN A 138 -7.40 -16.15 -11.79
CA GLN A 138 -7.50 -16.89 -10.52
C GLN A 138 -6.30 -17.80 -10.21
N TRP A 139 -5.10 -17.42 -10.66
CA TRP A 139 -3.88 -18.18 -10.39
C TRP A 139 -3.49 -18.15 -8.91
N LYS A 140 -2.66 -19.12 -8.51
CA LYS A 140 -2.11 -19.24 -7.16
C LYS A 140 -0.59 -19.30 -7.28
N ASN A 141 0.10 -18.29 -6.76
CA ASN A 141 1.57 -18.27 -6.71
C ASN A 141 1.99 -17.90 -5.27
N PRO A 142 2.62 -18.83 -4.52
CA PRO A 142 3.11 -18.55 -3.17
C PRO A 142 4.13 -17.41 -3.13
N GLY A 143 5.04 -17.33 -4.11
CA GLY A 143 6.04 -16.27 -4.22
C GLY A 143 5.40 -14.89 -4.34
N HIS A 144 4.38 -14.73 -5.18
CA HIS A 144 3.66 -13.45 -5.30
C HIS A 144 2.96 -13.05 -4.00
N ARG A 145 2.42 -14.02 -3.26
CA ARG A 145 1.75 -13.74 -1.98
C ARG A 145 2.75 -13.31 -0.91
N ILE A 146 3.88 -14.02 -0.81
CA ILE A 146 4.94 -13.70 0.15
C ILE A 146 5.57 -12.35 -0.20
N GLY A 147 5.97 -12.16 -1.46
CA GLY A 147 6.53 -10.90 -1.96
C GLY A 147 5.59 -9.72 -1.76
N GLY A 148 4.30 -9.88 -2.10
CA GLY A 148 3.29 -8.85 -1.87
C GLY A 148 3.06 -8.53 -0.39
N THR A 149 3.11 -9.54 0.50
CA THR A 149 2.98 -9.33 1.95
C THR A 149 4.19 -8.60 2.53
N LEU A 150 5.40 -8.96 2.11
CA LEU A 150 6.64 -8.29 2.52
C LEU A 150 6.69 -6.85 2.00
N ALA A 151 6.28 -6.61 0.75
CA ALA A 151 6.16 -5.27 0.19
C ALA A 151 5.14 -4.42 0.95
N PHE A 152 3.99 -4.99 1.31
CA PHE A 152 3.01 -4.35 2.17
C PHE A 152 3.64 -3.94 3.52
N LEU A 153 4.22 -4.87 4.27
CA LEU A 153 4.84 -4.57 5.57
C LEU A 153 5.96 -3.53 5.46
N GLY A 154 6.83 -3.65 4.46
CA GLY A 154 7.87 -2.67 4.17
C GLY A 154 7.31 -1.28 3.90
N GLY A 155 6.19 -1.19 3.18
CA GLY A 155 5.47 0.06 2.92
C GLY A 155 4.95 0.74 4.18
N GLY A 156 4.33 -0.02 5.08
CA GLY A 156 3.85 0.50 6.37
C GLY A 156 4.98 1.03 7.24
N CYS A 157 6.06 0.25 7.37
CA CYS A 157 7.28 0.67 8.06
C CYS A 157 7.90 1.92 7.40
N SER A 158 7.92 1.99 6.07
CA SER A 158 8.43 3.15 5.33
C SER A 158 7.59 4.41 5.58
N VAL A 159 6.27 4.32 5.71
CA VAL A 159 5.44 5.48 6.08
C VAL A 159 5.78 5.97 7.49
N VAL A 160 5.86 5.05 8.46
CA VAL A 160 6.25 5.39 9.84
C VAL A 160 7.63 6.02 9.88
N LEU A 161 8.62 5.42 9.23
CA LEU A 161 9.95 6.02 9.14
C LEU A 161 9.93 7.36 8.39
N GLY A 162 9.11 7.49 7.34
CA GLY A 162 9.07 8.69 6.49
C GLY A 162 8.56 9.92 7.24
N VAL A 163 7.61 9.75 8.16
CA VAL A 163 7.20 10.88 9.02
C VAL A 163 8.30 11.27 10.00
N TYR A 164 9.26 10.40 10.35
CA TYR A 164 10.35 10.69 11.30
C TYR A 164 11.74 10.95 10.68
N SER A 165 12.02 10.51 9.45
CA SER A 165 13.39 10.47 8.89
C SER A 165 13.89 11.80 8.31
N GLY A 166 13.12 12.87 8.45
CA GLY A 166 13.46 14.19 7.92
C GLY A 166 12.64 15.29 8.57
N GLY A 167 12.91 16.54 8.16
CA GLY A 167 12.25 17.71 8.75
C GLY A 167 10.78 17.87 8.39
N TRP A 168 10.27 17.20 7.34
CA TRP A 168 8.89 17.40 6.88
C TRP A 168 7.86 17.00 7.94
N GLY A 169 7.94 15.78 8.49
CA GLY A 169 6.92 15.31 9.43
C GLY A 169 6.86 16.14 10.70
N ILE A 170 8.01 16.48 11.29
CA ILE A 170 8.04 17.37 12.46
C ILE A 170 7.58 18.79 12.14
N SER A 171 7.98 19.37 10.99
CA SER A 171 7.62 20.74 10.63
C SER A 171 6.16 20.92 10.22
N GLN A 172 5.55 19.89 9.62
CA GLN A 172 4.17 19.95 9.13
C GLN A 172 3.16 19.39 10.11
N LEU A 173 3.53 18.38 10.90
CA LEU A 173 2.59 17.71 11.82
C LEU A 173 2.80 18.14 13.27
N GLY A 174 4.03 18.51 13.65
CA GLY A 174 4.42 18.58 15.06
C GLY A 174 4.46 17.19 15.71
N GLU A 175 4.96 17.12 16.95
CA GLU A 175 5.22 15.84 17.63
C GLU A 175 3.95 15.00 17.86
N ASP A 176 2.86 15.65 18.28
CA ASP A 176 1.60 14.96 18.62
C ASP A 176 0.94 14.32 17.39
N LEU A 177 0.77 15.05 16.29
CA LEU A 177 0.17 14.49 15.08
C LEU A 177 1.10 13.50 14.39
N GLN A 178 2.42 13.72 14.42
CA GLN A 178 3.40 12.77 13.90
C GLN A 178 3.28 11.41 14.61
N PHE A 179 3.19 11.42 15.95
CA PHE A 179 2.96 10.21 16.75
C PHE A 179 1.61 9.55 16.43
N LYS A 180 0.53 10.33 16.36
CA LYS A 180 -0.81 9.80 16.02
C LYS A 180 -0.85 9.16 14.63
N VAL A 181 -0.21 9.78 13.64
CA VAL A 181 -0.08 9.24 12.28
C VAL A 181 0.68 7.91 12.33
N ALA A 182 1.86 7.89 12.95
CA ALA A 182 2.68 6.68 13.05
C ALA A 182 1.95 5.55 13.78
N GLY A 183 1.32 5.84 14.92
CA GLY A 183 0.56 4.87 15.71
C GLY A 183 -0.65 4.31 14.97
N SER A 184 -1.40 5.17 14.27
CA SER A 184 -2.56 4.75 13.47
C SER A 184 -2.15 3.83 12.31
N VAL A 185 -1.06 4.18 11.61
CA VAL A 185 -0.50 3.36 10.53
C VAL A 185 -0.03 2.00 11.07
N ALA A 186 0.74 2.00 12.17
CA ALA A 186 1.21 0.77 12.80
C ALA A 186 0.02 -0.13 13.19
N ALA A 187 -1.01 0.41 13.85
CA ALA A 187 -2.20 -0.33 14.23
C ALA A 187 -2.94 -0.92 13.03
N ALA A 188 -3.17 -0.13 11.97
CA ALA A 188 -3.85 -0.59 10.76
C ALA A 188 -3.09 -1.75 10.09
N TYR A 189 -1.77 -1.60 9.94
CA TYR A 189 -0.92 -2.59 9.29
C TYR A 189 -0.83 -3.88 10.10
N SER A 190 -0.72 -3.78 11.43
CA SER A 190 -0.75 -4.94 12.32
C SER A 190 -2.08 -5.69 12.25
N LEU A 191 -3.21 -4.99 12.26
CA LEU A 191 -4.54 -5.61 12.13
C LEU A 191 -4.70 -6.33 10.79
N LEU A 192 -4.31 -5.68 9.69
CA LEU A 192 -4.42 -6.30 8.37
C LEU A 192 -3.45 -7.49 8.23
N PHE A 193 -2.24 -7.39 8.76
CA PHE A 193 -1.28 -8.49 8.80
C PHE A 193 -1.79 -9.67 9.63
N LEU A 194 -2.37 -9.41 10.81
CA LEU A 194 -3.00 -10.44 11.62
C LEU A 194 -4.10 -11.16 10.81
N LYS A 195 -4.93 -10.40 10.08
CA LYS A 195 -5.94 -10.98 9.18
C LYS A 195 -5.33 -11.83 8.07
N ILE A 196 -4.19 -11.42 7.47
CA ILE A 196 -3.47 -12.24 6.48
C ILE A 196 -3.10 -13.60 7.08
N VAL A 197 -2.49 -13.58 8.27
CA VAL A 197 -2.00 -14.79 8.95
C VAL A 197 -3.15 -15.72 9.33
N THR A 198 -4.21 -15.19 9.96
CA THR A 198 -5.36 -16.00 10.41
C THR A 198 -6.23 -16.51 9.26
N SER A 199 -6.21 -15.85 8.10
CA SER A 199 -7.00 -16.26 6.93
C SER A 199 -6.32 -17.32 6.05
N SER A 200 -5.18 -17.88 6.45
CA SER A 200 -4.39 -18.78 5.58
C SER A 200 -4.99 -20.18 5.41
N GLY A 201 -5.95 -20.59 6.25
CA GLY A 201 -6.55 -21.94 6.24
C GLY A 201 -7.94 -22.09 5.59
N ALA A 202 -8.69 -21.01 5.34
CA ALA A 202 -10.08 -21.10 4.88
C ALA A 202 -10.26 -20.44 3.50
N SER A 203 -10.52 -21.23 2.46
CA SER A 203 -10.97 -20.73 1.15
C SER A 203 -12.19 -21.49 0.69
N ALA A 204 -13.27 -20.77 0.37
CA ALA A 204 -14.43 -21.37 -0.26
C ALA A 204 -14.07 -21.91 -1.67
N PRO A 205 -14.52 -23.11 -2.05
CA PRO A 205 -14.37 -23.63 -3.40
C PRO A 205 -15.13 -22.72 -4.39
N ALA A 206 -14.54 -22.45 -5.56
CA ALA A 206 -15.21 -21.66 -6.58
C ALA A 206 -16.37 -22.49 -7.17
N LYS A 207 -17.56 -21.90 -7.24
CA LYS A 207 -18.67 -22.47 -8.02
C LYS A 207 -18.79 -21.66 -9.31
N LYS A 208 -18.86 -22.34 -10.46
CA LYS A 208 -19.27 -21.69 -11.70
C LYS A 208 -20.75 -21.36 -11.56
N SER A 209 -21.12 -20.10 -11.80
CA SER A 209 -22.50 -19.75 -12.09
C SER A 209 -22.78 -20.24 -13.52
N ASP A 210 -23.82 -21.06 -13.69
CA ASP A 210 -24.33 -21.45 -15.00
C ASP A 210 -24.66 -20.23 -15.87
#